data_AF-A0A0B6YG83-F1
#
_entry.id   AF-A0A0B6YG83-F1
#
_cell.length_a   1.000
_cell.length_b   1.000
_cell.length_c   1.000
_cell.angle_alpha   90.00
_cell.angle_beta   90.00
_cell.angle_gamma   90.00
#
_symmetry.space_group_name_H-M   'P 1'
#
loop_
_entity.id
_entity.type
_entity.pdbx_description
1 polymer ?
#
loop_
_entity_poly.entity_id
_entity_poly.type
_entity_poly.pdbx_seq_one_letter_code
_entity_poly.pdbx_strand_id
1 'polypeptide(L)'
;TFLKQIQSQMWSVIDKVSRRLSEVDLVHFLSEDVLDCLHHHFISIRLAKRDVNVCDRLDEENPKFMLHSWLLSDERELDCLRKISDAVLLLVLSKPYATCAPVRHILREIFAGSVLKPMIDLVCEPDYINQKLLEYLSYREKL
;
A
#
# COMPACT_ATOMS: atom_id res chain seq x y z
N THR A 1 0.04 -17.89 31.59
CA THR A 1 -1.40 -17.57 31.51
C THR A 1 -1.69 -16.40 30.58
N PHE A 2 -0.97 -15.28 30.67
CA PHE A 2 -1.10 -14.10 29.79
C PHE A 2 -0.71 -14.32 28.31
N LEU A 3 0.44 -14.96 28.03
CA LEU A 3 0.91 -15.19 26.65
C LEU A 3 -0.08 -16.01 25.82
N LYS A 4 -0.70 -17.03 26.42
CA LYS A 4 -1.73 -17.86 25.76
C LYS A 4 -2.94 -17.02 25.35
N GLN A 5 -3.30 -16.02 26.15
CA GLN A 5 -4.42 -15.14 25.87
C GLN A 5 -4.11 -14.18 24.73
N ILE A 6 -2.89 -13.59 24.70
CA ILE A 6 -2.43 -12.79 23.54
C ILE A 6 -2.41 -13.64 22.28
N GLN A 7 -1.84 -14.85 22.35
CA GLN A 7 -1.74 -15.75 21.20
C GLN A 7 -3.14 -16.08 20.65
N SER A 8 -4.11 -16.37 21.53
CA SER A 8 -5.50 -16.59 21.13
C SER A 8 -6.13 -15.36 20.46
N GLN A 9 -5.87 -14.15 20.98
CA GLN A 9 -6.35 -12.91 20.35
C GLN A 9 -5.71 -12.66 18.99
N MET A 10 -4.39 -12.89 18.85
CA MET A 10 -3.70 -12.77 17.56
C MET A 10 -4.21 -13.77 16.54
N TRP A 11 -4.47 -15.02 16.94
CA TRP A 11 -5.08 -16.01 16.05
C TRP A 11 -6.49 -15.60 15.62
N SER A 12 -7.30 -15.02 16.52
CA SER A 12 -8.62 -14.50 16.15
C SER A 12 -8.53 -13.33 15.16
N VAL A 13 -7.56 -12.45 15.35
CA VAL A 13 -7.24 -11.35 14.42
C VAL A 13 -6.85 -11.90 13.05
N ILE A 14 -5.93 -12.86 13.01
CA ILE A 14 -5.43 -13.49 11.78
C ILE A 14 -6.57 -14.22 11.07
N ASP A 15 -7.39 -15.00 11.78
CA ASP A 15 -8.54 -15.72 11.21
C ASP A 15 -9.55 -14.75 10.58
N LYS A 16 -9.87 -13.63 11.25
CA LYS A 16 -10.74 -12.59 10.67
C LYS A 16 -10.15 -11.99 9.40
N VAL A 17 -8.87 -11.64 9.41
CA VAL A 17 -8.19 -11.07 8.23
C VAL A 17 -8.16 -12.09 7.10
N SER A 18 -7.82 -13.34 7.40
CA SER A 18 -7.76 -14.42 6.42
C SER A 18 -9.11 -14.69 5.77
N ARG A 19 -10.20 -14.74 6.55
CA ARG A 19 -11.56 -14.89 6.01
C ARG A 19 -11.94 -13.72 5.10
N ARG A 20 -11.71 -12.48 5.54
CA ARG A 20 -12.01 -11.30 4.73
C ARG A 20 -11.19 -11.24 3.45
N LEU A 21 -9.94 -11.69 3.47
CA LEU A 21 -9.10 -11.82 2.27
C LEU A 21 -9.60 -12.94 1.34
N SER A 22 -10.13 -14.04 1.89
CA SER A 22 -10.70 -15.12 1.08
C SER A 22 -12.02 -14.74 0.41
N GLU A 23 -12.71 -13.73 0.93
CA GLU A 23 -13.93 -13.17 0.32
C GLU A 23 -13.62 -12.18 -0.82
N VAL A 24 -12.36 -11.76 -0.99
CA VAL A 24 -11.96 -10.87 -2.08
C VAL A 24 -11.90 -11.68 -3.37
N ASP A 25 -12.66 -11.24 -4.38
CA ASP A 25 -12.51 -11.74 -5.74
C ASP A 25 -11.20 -11.22 -6.33
N LEU A 26 -10.14 -12.03 -6.17
CA LEU A 26 -8.81 -11.68 -6.63
C LEU A 26 -8.76 -11.50 -8.16
N VAL A 27 -9.58 -12.22 -8.91
CA VAL A 27 -9.59 -12.12 -10.38
C VAL A 27 -10.12 -10.76 -10.77
N HIS A 28 -11.31 -10.37 -10.30
CA HIS A 28 -11.87 -9.04 -10.55
C HIS A 28 -10.93 -7.93 -10.08
N PHE A 29 -10.41 -8.06 -8.85
CA PHE A 29 -9.50 -7.08 -8.28
C PHE A 29 -8.27 -6.84 -9.17
N LEU A 30 -7.63 -7.91 -9.64
CA LEU A 30 -6.42 -7.80 -10.45
C LEU A 30 -6.70 -7.45 -11.92
N SER A 31 -7.78 -7.97 -12.50
CA SER A 31 -8.08 -7.80 -13.92
C SER A 31 -8.84 -6.52 -14.24
N GLU A 32 -9.56 -5.94 -13.28
CA GLU A 32 -10.40 -4.76 -13.50
C GLU A 32 -9.93 -3.62 -12.61
N ASP A 33 -10.07 -3.74 -11.28
CA ASP A 33 -9.83 -2.61 -10.36
C ASP A 33 -8.39 -2.08 -10.44
N VAL A 34 -7.39 -2.97 -10.40
CA VAL A 34 -5.98 -2.59 -10.49
C VAL A 34 -5.64 -2.05 -11.87
N LEU A 35 -6.14 -2.68 -12.94
CA LEU A 35 -5.88 -2.23 -14.30
C LEU A 35 -6.49 -0.86 -14.56
N ASP A 36 -7.69 -0.60 -14.06
CA ASP A 36 -8.35 0.70 -14.16
C ASP A 36 -7.56 1.79 -13.44
N CYS A 37 -7.09 1.51 -12.22
CA CYS A 37 -6.24 2.43 -11.48
C CYS A 37 -4.94 2.75 -12.26
N LEU A 38 -4.26 1.71 -12.75
CA LEU A 38 -3.03 1.88 -13.55
C LEU A 38 -3.30 2.63 -14.85
N HIS A 39 -4.40 2.34 -15.52
CA HIS A 39 -4.80 3.00 -16.76
C HIS A 39 -5.01 4.51 -16.53
N HIS A 40 -5.77 4.88 -15.51
CA HIS A 40 -5.96 6.28 -15.13
C HIS A 40 -4.64 6.96 -14.74
N HIS A 41 -3.77 6.25 -14.04
CA HIS A 41 -2.45 6.75 -13.68
C HIS A 41 -1.58 7.03 -14.91
N PHE A 42 -1.53 6.09 -15.87
CA PHE A 42 -0.79 6.27 -17.12
C PHE A 42 -1.38 7.37 -18.00
N ILE A 43 -2.71 7.52 -18.05
CA ILE A 43 -3.34 8.67 -18.69
C ILE A 43 -2.86 9.97 -18.05
N SER A 44 -2.89 10.04 -16.73
CA SER A 44 -2.48 11.23 -15.97
C SER A 44 -1.02 11.59 -16.23
N ILE A 45 -0.12 10.60 -16.26
CA ILE A 45 1.29 10.80 -16.65
C ILE A 45 1.40 11.30 -18.09
N ARG A 46 0.66 10.70 -19.02
CA ARG A 46 0.72 11.05 -20.45
C ARG A 46 0.22 12.48 -20.69
N LEU A 47 -0.84 12.92 -20.01
CA LEU A 47 -1.37 14.27 -20.11
C LEU A 47 -0.37 15.28 -19.54
N ALA A 48 0.16 15.02 -18.33
CA ALA A 48 1.18 15.87 -17.73
C ALA A 48 2.40 16.04 -18.65
N LYS A 49 2.88 14.96 -19.28
CA LYS A 49 3.98 14.99 -20.27
C LYS A 49 3.63 15.75 -21.56
N ARG A 50 2.38 15.72 -22.01
CA ARG A 50 1.95 16.39 -23.24
C ARG A 50 1.87 17.90 -23.06
N ASP A 51 1.39 18.36 -21.91
CA ASP A 51 1.33 19.79 -21.60
C ASP A 51 2.74 20.40 -21.49
N VAL A 52 3.77 19.62 -21.11
CA VAL A 52 5.19 20.05 -21.18
C VAL A 52 5.56 20.42 -22.61
N ASN A 53 5.30 19.52 -23.56
CA ASN A 53 5.72 19.69 -24.95
C ASN A 53 4.97 20.83 -25.68
N VAL A 54 3.83 21.30 -25.15
CA VAL A 54 3.09 22.45 -25.68
C VAL A 54 3.53 23.76 -25.02
N CYS A 55 3.93 23.73 -23.75
CA CYS A 55 4.36 24.88 -22.96
C CYS A 55 5.88 25.15 -22.96
N ASP A 56 6.68 24.30 -23.63
CA ASP A 56 8.15 24.39 -23.80
C ASP A 56 8.65 25.63 -24.57
N ARG A 57 7.82 26.66 -24.72
CA ARG A 57 8.21 27.93 -25.33
C ARG A 57 8.41 29.07 -24.34
N LEU A 58 8.03 28.96 -23.06
CA LEU A 58 8.13 30.12 -22.17
C LEU A 58 8.56 29.93 -20.70
N ASP A 59 8.57 28.76 -20.06
CA ASP A 59 8.97 28.70 -18.64
C ASP A 59 9.69 27.40 -18.24
N GLU A 60 10.86 27.54 -17.61
CA GLU A 60 11.80 26.50 -17.13
C GLU A 60 11.29 25.65 -15.93
N GLU A 61 9.99 25.61 -15.65
CA GLU A 61 9.42 24.77 -14.59
C GLU A 61 8.47 23.72 -15.19
N ASN A 62 9.07 22.59 -15.59
CA ASN A 62 8.43 21.34 -16.00
C ASN A 62 7.03 21.10 -15.38
N PRO A 63 6.00 20.75 -16.18
CA PRO A 63 4.73 20.23 -15.68
C PRO A 63 4.95 18.95 -14.88
N LYS A 64 5.02 19.12 -13.56
CA LYS A 64 5.14 18.02 -12.61
C LYS A 64 3.83 17.25 -12.67
N PHE A 65 3.91 15.97 -13.02
CA PHE A 65 2.87 15.01 -12.70
C PHE A 65 2.38 15.28 -11.28
N MET A 66 1.09 15.60 -11.11
CA MET A 66 0.56 15.96 -9.79
C MET A 66 0.50 14.68 -8.95
N LEU A 67 1.51 14.49 -8.10
CA LEU A 67 1.47 13.46 -7.08
C LEU A 67 0.28 13.72 -6.15
N HIS A 68 -0.33 12.65 -5.66
CA HIS A 68 -1.31 12.76 -4.58
C HIS A 68 -0.69 13.51 -3.40
N SER A 69 -1.49 14.32 -2.70
CA SER A 69 -1.03 15.20 -1.62
C SER A 69 -0.27 14.51 -0.50
N TRP A 70 -0.46 13.21 -0.35
CA TRP A 70 0.20 12.38 0.67
C TRP A 70 1.54 11.81 0.22
N LEU A 71 1.83 11.76 -1.09
CA LEU A 71 3.10 11.28 -1.63
C LEU A 71 4.11 12.42 -1.88
N LEU A 72 3.78 13.65 -1.47
CA LEU A 72 4.64 14.83 -1.66
C LEU A 72 5.86 14.83 -0.71
N SER A 73 5.77 14.14 0.41
CA SER A 73 6.88 13.95 1.35
C SER A 73 6.71 12.67 2.14
N ASP A 74 7.83 12.07 2.57
CA ASP A 74 7.85 10.83 3.35
C ASP A 74 7.02 10.95 4.64
N GLU A 75 7.03 12.13 5.27
CA GLU A 75 6.22 12.41 6.47
C GLU A 75 4.72 12.33 6.19
N ARG A 76 4.28 12.91 5.05
CA ARG A 76 2.87 12.90 4.65
C ARG A 76 2.41 11.53 4.22
N GLU A 77 3.31 10.75 3.63
CA GLU A 77 3.04 9.38 3.24
C GLU A 77 2.85 8.53 4.48
N LEU A 78 3.76 8.65 5.46
CA LEU A 78 3.65 7.97 6.74
C LEU A 78 2.37 8.35 7.48
N ASP A 79 1.96 9.62 7.45
CA ASP A 79 0.69 10.05 8.03
C ASP A 79 -0.54 9.45 7.34
N CYS A 80 -0.48 9.23 6.02
CA CYS A 80 -1.51 8.48 5.32
C CYS A 80 -1.54 7.02 5.78
N LEU A 81 -0.37 6.37 5.87
CA LEU A 81 -0.25 4.99 6.35
C LEU A 81 -0.72 4.82 7.79
N ARG A 82 -0.50 5.82 8.66
CA ARG A 82 -1.05 5.85 10.03
C ARG A 82 -2.58 5.84 10.02
N LYS A 83 -3.22 6.64 9.16
CA LYS A 83 -4.70 6.66 9.04
C LYS A 83 -5.25 5.32 8.53
N ILE A 84 -4.59 4.74 7.52
CA ILE A 84 -4.95 3.41 7.01
C ILE A 84 -4.79 2.36 8.11
N SER A 85 -3.68 2.41 8.84
CA SER A 85 -3.39 1.50 9.95
C SER A 85 -4.44 1.61 11.06
N ASP A 86 -4.85 2.83 11.45
CA ASP A 86 -5.92 3.03 12.41
C ASP A 86 -7.23 2.39 11.95
N ALA A 87 -7.61 2.56 10.67
CA ALA A 87 -8.82 1.94 10.12
C ALA A 87 -8.75 0.41 10.12
N VAL A 88 -7.62 -0.17 9.70
CA VAL A 88 -7.40 -1.62 9.72
C VAL A 88 -7.45 -2.16 11.15
N LEU A 89 -6.79 -1.50 12.10
CA LEU A 89 -6.76 -1.92 13.50
C LEU A 89 -8.17 -1.89 14.13
N LEU A 90 -9.02 -0.94 13.78
CA LEU A 90 -10.42 -0.90 14.23
C LEU A 90 -11.25 -2.08 13.72
N LEU A 91 -10.97 -2.55 12.50
CA LEU A 91 -11.69 -3.68 11.90
C LEU A 91 -11.20 -5.03 12.44
N VAL A 92 -9.93 -5.10 12.80
CA VAL A 92 -9.24 -6.36 13.11
C VAL A 92 -9.19 -6.63 14.61
N LEU A 93 -8.89 -5.62 15.43
CA LEU A 93 -8.79 -5.78 16.89
C LEU A 93 -10.15 -6.07 17.53
N SER A 94 -10.15 -6.82 18.64
CA SER A 94 -11.36 -6.98 19.45
C SER A 94 -11.71 -5.66 20.18
N LYS A 95 -13.01 -5.42 20.40
CA LYS A 95 -13.55 -4.21 21.03
C LYS A 95 -12.73 -3.67 22.22
N PRO A 96 -12.31 -4.47 23.22
CA PRO A 96 -11.58 -3.93 24.38
C PRO A 96 -10.20 -3.34 24.02
N TYR A 97 -9.49 -3.91 23.05
CA TYR A 97 -8.19 -3.38 22.61
C TYR A 97 -8.35 -2.23 21.63
N ALA A 98 -9.39 -2.26 20.78
CA ALA A 98 -9.71 -1.17 19.87
C ALA A 98 -10.08 0.12 20.62
N THR A 99 -10.71 0.04 21.79
CA THR A 99 -11.05 1.18 22.64
C THR A 99 -9.87 1.71 23.47
N CYS A 100 -8.80 0.91 23.64
CA CYS A 100 -7.63 1.32 24.41
C CYS A 100 -6.71 2.20 23.55
N ALA A 101 -6.80 3.53 23.73
CA ALA A 101 -6.05 4.49 22.92
C ALA A 101 -4.52 4.27 22.92
N PRO A 102 -3.84 4.06 24.07
CA PRO A 102 -2.38 3.84 24.08
C PRO A 102 -1.96 2.61 23.26
N VAL A 103 -2.67 1.50 23.41
CA VAL A 103 -2.40 0.26 22.68
C VAL A 103 -2.62 0.46 21.18
N ARG A 104 -3.73 1.11 20.80
CA ARG A 104 -4.04 1.40 19.40
C ARG A 104 -2.97 2.30 18.76
N HIS A 105 -2.53 3.35 19.44
CA HIS A 105 -1.49 4.24 18.92
C HIS A 105 -0.15 3.54 18.74
N ILE A 106 0.28 2.71 19.70
CA ILE A 106 1.52 1.94 19.57
C ILE A 106 1.43 0.96 18.39
N LEU A 107 0.32 0.21 18.31
CA LEU A 107 0.11 -0.74 17.20
C LEU A 107 0.04 -0.02 15.85
N ARG A 108 -0.55 1.17 15.80
CA ARG A 108 -0.59 1.99 14.58
C ARG A 108 0.80 2.39 14.13
N GLU A 109 1.65 2.88 15.02
CA GLU A 109 3.02 3.25 14.65
C GLU A 109 3.83 2.04 14.18
N ILE A 110 3.70 0.90 14.86
CA ILE A 110 4.36 -0.35 14.46
C ILE A 110 3.85 -0.79 13.07
N PHE A 111 2.54 -0.77 12.86
CA PHE A 111 1.96 -1.23 11.59
C PHE A 111 2.29 -0.26 10.44
N ALA A 112 2.16 1.04 10.64
CA ALA A 112 2.46 2.04 9.61
C ALA A 112 3.96 2.09 9.30
N GLY A 113 4.81 2.25 10.31
CA GLY A 113 6.23 2.53 10.15
C GLY A 113 7.11 1.28 10.01
N SER A 114 6.76 0.16 10.64
CA SER A 114 7.59 -1.05 10.62
C SER A 114 7.07 -2.14 9.69
N VAL A 115 5.83 -2.03 9.20
CA VAL A 115 5.23 -3.03 8.31
C VAL A 115 4.85 -2.42 6.96
N LEU A 116 3.90 -1.49 6.94
CA LEU A 116 3.37 -0.94 5.69
C LEU A 116 4.40 -0.14 4.90
N LYS A 117 5.07 0.84 5.53
CA LYS A 117 6.05 1.69 4.84
C LYS A 117 7.19 0.86 4.22
N PRO A 118 7.89 -0.02 4.97
CA PRO A 118 8.93 -0.87 4.38
C PRO A 118 8.41 -1.81 3.29
N MET A 119 7.19 -2.33 3.41
CA MET A 119 6.60 -3.17 2.34
C MET A 119 6.34 -2.36 1.07
N ILE A 120 5.81 -1.15 1.20
CA ILE A 120 5.57 -0.27 0.04
C ILE A 120 6.90 0.09 -0.61
N ASP A 121 7.91 0.49 0.18
CA ASP A 121 9.23 0.84 -0.33
C ASP A 121 9.88 -0.34 -1.07
N LEU A 122 9.79 -1.55 -0.53
CA LEU A 122 10.31 -2.77 -1.16
C LEU A 122 9.60 -3.07 -2.49
N VAL A 123 8.26 -3.01 -2.51
CA VAL A 123 7.48 -3.33 -3.72
C VAL A 123 7.67 -2.27 -4.80
N CYS A 124 7.90 -1.01 -4.40
CA CYS A 124 8.16 0.09 -5.33
C CYS A 124 9.64 0.19 -5.75
N GLU A 125 10.53 -0.59 -5.15
CA GLU A 125 11.95 -0.59 -5.50
C GLU A 125 12.14 -1.19 -6.90
N PRO A 126 12.74 -0.45 -7.85
CA PRO A 126 12.84 -0.90 -9.24
C PRO A 126 13.67 -2.17 -9.38
N ASP A 127 14.73 -2.31 -8.58
CA ASP A 127 15.58 -3.51 -8.59
C ASP A 127 14.83 -4.74 -8.08
N TYR A 128 14.00 -4.59 -7.05
CA TYR A 128 13.15 -5.68 -6.55
C TYR A 128 12.18 -6.17 -7.64
N ILE A 129 11.49 -5.25 -8.31
CA ILE A 129 10.59 -5.57 -9.42
C ILE A 129 11.35 -6.29 -10.55
N ASN A 130 12.51 -5.75 -10.95
CA ASN A 130 13.33 -6.33 -12.02
C ASN A 130 13.79 -7.76 -11.68
N GLN A 131 14.26 -7.99 -10.46
CA GLN A 131 14.68 -9.31 -10.00
C GLN A 131 13.51 -10.30 -10.03
N LYS A 132 12.32 -9.89 -9.59
CA LYS A 132 11.11 -10.74 -9.64
C LYS A 132 10.68 -11.08 -11.06
N LEU A 133 10.79 -10.13 -11.99
CA LEU A 133 10.53 -10.40 -13.39
C LEU A 133 11.52 -11.41 -13.98
N LEU A 134 12.82 -11.25 -13.68
CA LEU A 134 13.86 -12.19 -14.13
C LEU A 134 13.65 -13.60 -13.57
N GLU A 135 13.37 -13.73 -12.27
CA GLU A 135 13.04 -15.01 -11.63
C GLU A 135 11.88 -15.71 -12.35
N TYR A 136 10.82 -14.96 -12.67
CA TYR A 136 9.64 -15.49 -13.36
C TYR A 136 9.96 -15.93 -14.79
N LEU A 137 10.73 -15.15 -15.55
CA LEU A 137 11.14 -15.50 -16.92
C LEU A 137 12.01 -16.77 -16.92
N SER A 138 13.00 -16.85 -16.02
CA SER A 138 13.85 -18.04 -15.88
C SER A 138 13.09 -19.29 -15.44
N TYR A 139 12.03 -19.13 -14.63
CA TYR A 139 11.15 -20.24 -14.28
C TYR A 139 10.38 -20.75 -15.50
N ARG A 140 9.85 -19.84 -16.33
CA ARG A 140 9.11 -20.20 -17.55
C ARG A 140 9.97 -20.85 -18.63
N GLU A 141 11.25 -20.48 -18.74
CA GLU A 141 12.18 -21.12 -19.69
C GLU A 141 12.51 -22.58 -19.32
N LYS A 142 12.33 -22.96 -18.05
CA LYS A 142 12.60 -24.33 -17.56
C LYS A 142 11.39 -25.27 -17.67
N LEU A 143 10.21 -24.74 -18.00
CA LEU A 143 8.96 -25.48 -18.24
C LEU A 143 8.84 -25.84 -19.73
#